data_AF-A0A1H7DJ78-F1
#
_entry.id   AF-A0A1H7DJ78-F1
#
_cell.length_a   1.000
_cell.length_b   1.000
_cell.length_c   1.000
_cell.angle_alpha   90.00
_cell.angle_beta   90.00
_cell.angle_gamma   90.00
#
_symmetry.space_group_name_H-M   'P 1'
#
loop_
_entity.id
_entity.type
_entity.pdbx_description
1 polymer ?
#
loop_
_entity_poly.entity_id
_entity_poly.type
_entity_poly.pdbx_seq_one_letter_code
_entity_poly.pdbx_strand_id
1 'polypeptide(L)'
;MNGHKIICGSLAGGCAAGAIGMLVAEGDPVREVANRFFAGVGVLLALVFVWAGWWDDAADDNKAAAGRAERTAATGWLWLRRLACWGAACVAWLMAATLLADGLQPGQVPGFLMAVALGAMLIRAGLKGFGRKRGMGDDAAVHAERRKRYGWWF
;
A
#
# COMPACT_ATOMS: atom_id res chain seq x y z
N MET A 1 -5.64 21.21 -6.62
CA MET A 1 -4.84 20.15 -5.96
C MET A 1 -5.14 18.84 -6.67
N ASN A 2 -4.11 18.09 -7.09
CA ASN A 2 -4.28 16.89 -7.92
C ASN A 2 -4.99 15.78 -7.10
N GLY A 3 -6.11 15.24 -7.58
CA GLY A 3 -6.94 14.29 -6.81
C GLY A 3 -6.18 13.04 -6.35
N HIS A 4 -5.18 12.63 -7.14
CA HIS A 4 -4.28 11.53 -6.82
C HIS A 4 -3.45 11.77 -5.54
N LYS A 5 -2.84 12.96 -5.39
CA LYS A 5 -2.09 13.32 -4.17
C LYS A 5 -2.96 13.36 -2.93
N ILE A 6 -4.23 13.74 -3.06
CA ILE A 6 -5.19 13.73 -1.95
C ILE A 6 -5.41 12.29 -1.48
N ILE A 7 -5.70 11.37 -2.40
CA ILE A 7 -5.94 9.96 -2.07
C ILE A 7 -4.69 9.34 -1.43
N CYS A 8 -3.52 9.51 -2.05
CA CYS A 8 -2.25 9.04 -1.50
C CYS A 8 -1.94 9.66 -0.14
N GLY A 9 -2.19 10.96 0.04
CA GLY A 9 -2.00 11.66 1.31
C GLY A 9 -2.95 11.18 2.40
N SER A 10 -4.23 10.92 2.08
CA SER A 10 -5.21 10.37 3.02
C SER A 10 -4.85 8.95 3.45
N LEU A 11 -4.40 8.10 2.52
CA LEU A 11 -3.93 6.76 2.85
C LEU A 11 -2.68 6.82 3.74
N ALA A 12 -1.73 7.70 3.43
CA ALA A 12 -0.55 7.91 4.27
C ALA A 12 -0.93 8.40 5.67
N GLY A 13 -1.86 9.36 5.77
CA GLY A 13 -2.37 9.86 7.04
C GLY A 13 -3.04 8.77 7.87
N GLY A 14 -3.85 7.90 7.24
CA GLY A 14 -4.47 6.75 7.91
C GLY A 14 -3.42 5.76 8.45
N CYS A 15 -2.40 5.44 7.66
CA CYS A 15 -1.29 4.59 8.10
C CYS A 15 -0.48 5.20 9.25
N ALA A 16 -0.20 6.51 9.19
CA ALA A 16 0.51 7.21 10.25
C ALA A 16 -0.30 7.28 11.55
N ALA A 17 -1.61 7.59 11.46
CA ALA A 17 -2.50 7.61 12.62
C ALA A 17 -2.62 6.22 13.26
N GLY A 18 -2.74 5.16 12.46
CA GLY A 18 -2.74 3.78 12.95
C GLY A 18 -1.44 3.41 13.65
N ALA A 19 -0.29 3.77 13.09
CA ALA A 19 1.02 3.53 13.70
C ALA A 19 1.17 4.27 15.05
N ILE A 20 0.75 5.53 15.12
CA ILE A 20 0.76 6.30 16.37
C ILE A 20 -0.15 5.65 17.40
N GLY A 21 -1.36 5.26 17.01
CA GLY A 21 -2.30 4.57 17.90
C GLY A 21 -1.71 3.27 18.47
N MET A 22 -0.98 2.50 17.67
CA MET A 22 -0.30 1.28 18.13
C MET A 22 0.86 1.59 19.09
N LEU A 23 1.63 2.66 18.86
CA LEU A 23 2.75 3.03 19.72
C LEU A 23 2.32 3.61 21.07
N VAL A 24 1.14 4.24 21.13
CA VAL A 24 0.57 4.82 22.36
C VAL A 24 -0.28 3.81 23.13
N ALA A 25 -0.67 2.69 22.49
CA ALA A 25 -1.44 1.64 23.16
C ALA A 25 -0.57 0.90 24.19
N GLU A 26 -0.93 1.04 25.47
CA GLU A 26 -0.34 0.28 26.57
C GLU A 26 -0.71 -1.21 26.45
N GLY A 27 0.25 -2.09 26.74
CA GLY A 27 0.08 -3.53 26.66
C GLY A 27 1.17 -4.28 27.40
N ASP A 28 1.03 -5.61 27.48
CA ASP A 28 2.11 -6.46 27.97
C ASP A 28 3.34 -6.42 27.04
N PRO A 29 4.53 -6.89 27.48
CA PRO A 29 5.75 -6.82 26.70
C PRO A 29 5.68 -7.53 25.33
N VAL A 30 4.87 -8.58 25.20
CA VAL A 30 4.69 -9.30 23.93
C VAL A 30 3.86 -8.46 22.96
N ARG A 31 2.80 -7.84 23.48
CA ARG A 31 1.93 -6.93 22.75
C ARG A 31 2.67 -5.66 22.34
N GLU A 32 3.56 -5.13 23.17
CA GLU A 32 4.40 -3.99 22.80
C GLU A 32 5.31 -4.31 21.60
N VAL A 33 5.96 -5.48 21.60
CA VAL A 33 6.82 -5.89 20.48
C VAL A 33 6.00 -6.01 19.19
N ALA A 34 4.81 -6.62 19.27
CA ALA A 34 3.88 -6.69 18.15
C ALA A 34 3.46 -5.29 17.67
N ASN A 35 3.06 -4.41 18.59
CA ASN A 35 2.65 -3.03 18.29
C ASN A 35 3.76 -2.26 17.57
N ARG A 36 5.03 -2.38 18.01
CA ARG A 36 6.18 -1.74 17.34
C ARG A 36 6.39 -2.28 15.93
N PHE A 37 6.25 -3.59 15.72
CA PHE A 37 6.34 -4.19 14.38
C PHE A 37 5.26 -3.65 13.45
N PHE A 38 3.98 -3.70 13.87
CA PHE A 38 2.86 -3.22 13.05
C PHE A 38 2.91 -1.70 12.83
N ALA A 39 3.36 -0.93 13.83
CA ALA A 39 3.61 0.50 13.66
C ALA A 39 4.69 0.75 12.59
N GLY A 40 5.76 -0.04 12.58
CA GLY A 40 6.78 -0.01 11.53
C GLY A 40 6.21 -0.29 10.13
N VAL A 41 5.33 -1.28 10.00
CA VAL A 41 4.60 -1.56 8.74
C VAL A 41 3.73 -0.36 8.33
N GLY A 42 3.01 0.25 9.28
CA GLY A 42 2.22 1.45 9.06
C GLY A 42 3.06 2.63 8.56
N VAL A 43 4.18 2.91 9.21
CA VAL A 43 5.11 3.98 8.77
C VAL A 43 5.67 3.70 7.39
N LEU A 44 6.08 2.47 7.10
CA LEU A 44 6.56 2.08 5.77
C LEU A 44 5.49 2.32 4.70
N LEU A 45 4.25 1.91 4.94
CA LEU A 45 3.15 2.15 4.01
C LEU A 45 2.85 3.63 3.83
N ALA A 46 2.92 4.44 4.89
CA ALA A 46 2.75 5.88 4.79
C ALA A 46 3.79 6.51 3.85
N LEU A 47 5.07 6.13 4.00
CA LEU A 47 6.13 6.58 3.11
C LEU A 47 5.91 6.11 1.66
N VAL A 48 5.49 4.86 1.47
CA VAL A 48 5.17 4.32 0.14
C VAL A 48 4.02 5.10 -0.52
N PHE A 49 2.97 5.45 0.21
CA PHE A 49 1.84 6.20 -0.34
C PHE A 49 2.20 7.65 -0.64
N VAL A 50 2.98 8.32 0.22
CA VAL A 50 3.51 9.66 -0.07
C VAL A 50 4.38 9.64 -1.32
N TRP A 51 5.31 8.69 -1.40
CA TRP A 51 6.18 8.56 -2.56
C TRP A 51 5.41 8.20 -3.82
N ALA A 52 4.39 7.34 -3.74
CA ALA A 52 3.51 7.02 -4.87
C ALA A 52 2.88 8.29 -5.45
N GLY A 53 2.30 9.15 -4.61
CA GLY A 53 1.67 10.39 -5.06
C GLY A 53 2.65 11.40 -5.69
N TRP A 54 3.94 11.33 -5.34
CA TRP A 54 4.96 12.20 -5.92
C TRP A 54 5.56 11.62 -7.20
N TRP A 55 6.00 10.36 -7.16
CA TRP A 55 6.58 9.64 -8.29
C TRP A 55 5.59 9.53 -9.45
N ASP A 56 4.31 9.26 -9.15
CA ASP A 56 3.34 9.01 -10.19
C ASP A 56 3.00 10.26 -11.00
N ASP A 57 3.02 11.43 -10.36
CA ASP A 57 2.88 12.73 -11.01
C ASP A 57 4.15 13.08 -11.81
N ALA A 58 5.34 12.90 -11.22
CA ALA A 58 6.61 13.16 -11.92
C ALA A 58 6.79 12.29 -13.18
N ALA A 59 6.30 11.04 -13.12
CA ALA A 59 6.31 10.14 -14.27
C ALA A 59 5.32 10.54 -15.37
N ASP A 60 4.23 11.26 -15.05
CA ASP A 60 3.25 11.69 -16.05
C ASP A 60 3.63 12.99 -16.76
N ASP A 61 4.28 13.91 -16.04
CA ASP A 61 4.74 15.18 -16.61
C ASP A 61 5.82 14.95 -17.67
N ASN A 62 6.55 13.84 -17.58
CA ASN A 62 7.59 13.49 -18.53
C ASN A 62 7.04 12.60 -19.66
N LYS A 63 6.71 13.23 -20.80
CA LYS A 63 6.22 12.50 -22.00
C LYS A 63 7.34 11.99 -22.92
N ALA A 64 8.60 12.25 -22.59
CA ALA A 64 9.73 11.77 -23.37
C ALA A 64 9.93 10.26 -23.22
N ALA A 65 10.63 9.65 -24.19
CA ALA A 65 10.99 8.25 -24.13
C ALA A 65 11.89 8.01 -22.91
N ALA A 66 11.52 7.04 -22.07
CA ALA A 66 12.23 6.78 -20.82
C ALA A 66 13.66 6.31 -21.09
N GLY A 67 14.64 7.05 -20.58
CA GLY A 67 16.06 6.69 -20.61
C GLY A 67 16.38 5.46 -19.75
N ARG A 68 17.59 4.90 -19.87
CA ARG A 68 18.00 3.72 -19.09
C ARG A 68 17.90 3.94 -17.57
N ALA A 69 18.36 5.08 -17.08
CA ALA A 69 18.31 5.41 -15.66
C ALA A 69 16.86 5.51 -15.14
N GLU A 70 15.97 6.16 -15.90
CA GLU A 70 14.55 6.27 -15.55
C GLU A 70 13.87 4.90 -15.52
N ARG A 71 14.17 4.02 -16.50
CA ARG A 71 13.63 2.65 -16.51
C ARG A 71 14.09 1.85 -15.28
N THR A 72 15.36 1.97 -14.89
CA THR A 72 15.88 1.30 -13.69
C THR A 72 15.20 1.82 -12.43
N ALA A 73 15.10 3.15 -12.28
CA ALA A 73 14.41 3.76 -11.15
C ALA A 73 12.93 3.38 -11.09
N ALA A 74 12.23 3.42 -12.23
CA ALA A 74 10.82 3.01 -12.33
C ALA A 74 10.63 1.53 -11.96
N THR A 75 11.52 0.66 -12.42
CA THR A 75 11.47 -0.78 -12.11
C THR A 75 11.76 -1.03 -10.63
N GLY A 76 12.76 -0.36 -10.06
CA GLY A 76 13.06 -0.42 -8.63
C GLY A 76 11.87 0.05 -7.80
N TRP A 77 11.26 1.18 -8.16
CA TRP A 77 10.06 1.68 -7.50
C TRP A 77 8.89 0.70 -7.58
N LEU A 78 8.64 0.12 -8.76
CA LEU A 78 7.58 -0.86 -8.96
C LEU A 78 7.73 -2.07 -8.03
N TRP A 79 8.95 -2.61 -7.93
CA TRP A 79 9.24 -3.74 -7.04
C TRP A 79 9.16 -3.37 -5.57
N LEU A 80 9.71 -2.22 -5.17
CA LEU A 80 9.62 -1.72 -3.80
C LEU A 80 8.15 -1.61 -3.37
N ARG A 81 7.31 -0.98 -4.21
CA ARG A 81 5.87 -0.84 -3.97
C ARG A 81 5.18 -2.20 -3.88
N ARG A 82 5.49 -3.14 -4.79
CA ARG A 82 4.94 -4.50 -4.76
C ARG A 82 5.28 -5.21 -3.46
N LEU A 83 6.56 -5.26 -3.09
CA LEU A 83 7.01 -5.97 -1.89
C LEU A 83 6.41 -5.36 -0.63
N ALA A 84 6.37 -4.02 -0.52
CA ALA A 84 5.77 -3.35 0.63
C ALA A 84 4.27 -3.62 0.74
N CYS A 85 3.51 -3.46 -0.36
CA CYS A 85 2.07 -3.66 -0.33
C CYS A 85 1.71 -5.14 -0.15
N TRP A 86 2.40 -6.06 -0.84
CA TRP A 86 2.14 -7.49 -0.71
C TRP A 86 2.57 -8.03 0.65
N GLY A 87 3.70 -7.58 1.19
CA GLY A 87 4.11 -7.91 2.56
C GLY A 87 3.06 -7.47 3.58
N ALA A 88 2.59 -6.23 3.48
CA ALA A 88 1.51 -5.74 4.35
C ALA A 88 0.19 -6.50 4.14
N ALA A 89 -0.12 -6.91 2.91
CA ALA A 89 -1.30 -7.74 2.62
C ALA A 89 -1.21 -9.12 3.28
N CYS A 90 -0.04 -9.77 3.19
CA CYS A 90 0.21 -11.04 3.87
C CYS A 90 0.04 -10.90 5.38
N VAL A 91 0.54 -9.81 5.96
CA VAL A 91 0.37 -9.51 7.40
C VAL A 91 -1.12 -9.33 7.75
N ALA A 92 -1.88 -8.58 6.95
CA ALA A 92 -3.30 -8.38 7.15
C ALA A 92 -4.09 -9.71 7.07
N TRP A 93 -3.79 -10.53 6.09
CA TRP A 93 -4.43 -11.84 5.92
C TRP A 93 -4.00 -12.85 6.96
N LEU A 94 -2.76 -12.79 7.45
CA LEU A 94 -2.33 -13.63 8.56
C LEU A 94 -3.13 -13.30 9.82
N MET A 95 -3.35 -12.00 10.13
CA MET A 95 -4.23 -11.60 11.24
C MET A 95 -5.68 -12.09 11.05
N ALA A 96 -6.20 -12.05 9.82
CA ALA A 96 -7.52 -12.58 9.53
C ALA A 96 -7.58 -14.11 9.72
N ALA A 97 -6.53 -14.82 9.31
CA ALA A 97 -6.41 -16.27 9.45
C ALA A 97 -6.29 -16.70 10.93
N THR A 98 -5.55 -15.95 11.76
CA THR A 98 -5.48 -16.23 13.21
C THR A 98 -6.84 -16.05 13.87
N LEU A 99 -7.57 -14.98 13.54
CA LEU A 99 -8.93 -14.77 14.06
C LEU A 99 -9.90 -15.90 13.67
N LEU A 100 -9.74 -16.48 12.47
CA LEU A 100 -10.51 -17.65 12.06
C LEU A 100 -10.11 -18.91 12.84
N ALA A 101 -8.81 -19.14 13.00
CA ALA A 101 -8.27 -20.32 13.68
C ALA A 101 -8.65 -20.36 15.18
N ASP A 102 -8.66 -19.20 15.84
CA ASP A 102 -9.01 -19.06 17.26
C ASP A 102 -10.52 -19.13 17.54
N GLY A 103 -11.34 -19.25 16.49
CA GLY A 103 -12.80 -19.23 16.60
C GLY A 103 -13.35 -17.81 16.59
N LEU A 104 -13.70 -17.32 15.39
CA LEU A 104 -14.16 -15.96 15.17
C LEU A 104 -15.42 -15.62 15.99
N GLN A 105 -15.31 -14.69 16.93
CA GLN A 105 -16.46 -14.22 17.71
C GLN A 105 -17.22 -13.11 16.97
N PRO A 106 -18.54 -12.94 17.21
CA PRO A 106 -19.36 -11.92 16.55
C PRO A 106 -18.79 -10.50 16.65
N GLY A 107 -18.22 -10.14 17.81
CA GLY A 107 -17.60 -8.82 18.02
C GLY A 107 -16.31 -8.58 17.22
N GLN A 108 -15.67 -9.64 16.72
CA GLN A 108 -14.43 -9.58 15.94
C GLN A 108 -14.67 -9.56 14.42
N VAL A 109 -15.90 -9.87 13.98
CA VAL A 109 -16.29 -9.91 12.56
C VAL A 109 -15.93 -8.62 11.81
N PRO A 110 -16.16 -7.40 12.34
CA PRO A 110 -15.78 -6.17 11.64
C PRO A 110 -14.27 -6.07 11.41
N GLY A 111 -13.45 -6.43 12.41
CA GLY A 111 -11.99 -6.44 12.32
C GLY A 111 -11.48 -7.47 11.31
N PHE A 112 -12.08 -8.66 11.30
CA PHE A 112 -11.79 -9.70 10.32
C PHE A 112 -12.08 -9.24 8.89
N LEU A 113 -13.29 -8.72 8.63
CA LEU A 113 -13.67 -8.23 7.30
C LEU A 113 -12.76 -7.08 6.84
N MET A 114 -12.41 -6.17 7.76
CA MET A 114 -11.48 -5.09 7.50
C MET A 114 -10.10 -5.62 7.09
N ALA A 115 -9.55 -6.60 7.83
CA ALA A 115 -8.25 -7.20 7.52
C ALA A 115 -8.23 -7.89 6.15
N VAL A 116 -9.29 -8.63 5.80
CA VAL A 116 -9.45 -9.27 4.48
C VAL A 116 -9.51 -8.22 3.37
N ALA A 117 -10.37 -7.19 3.53
CA ALA A 117 -10.55 -6.13 2.54
C ALA A 117 -9.26 -5.31 2.34
N LEU A 118 -8.56 -4.97 3.42
CA LEU A 118 -7.27 -4.27 3.37
C LEU A 118 -6.21 -5.09 2.63
N GLY A 119 -6.09 -6.39 2.91
CA GLY A 119 -5.15 -7.24 2.20
C GLY A 119 -5.45 -7.32 0.70
N ALA A 120 -6.73 -7.46 0.32
CA ALA A 120 -7.12 -7.45 -1.10
C ALA A 120 -6.81 -6.11 -1.80
N MET A 121 -7.06 -5.00 -1.11
CA MET A 121 -6.73 -3.65 -1.60
C MET A 121 -5.21 -3.51 -1.79
N LEU A 122 -4.39 -3.97 -0.85
CA LEU A 122 -2.94 -3.91 -0.88
C LEU A 122 -2.32 -4.85 -1.95
N ILE A 123 -2.94 -5.99 -2.26
CA ILE A 123 -2.52 -6.80 -3.41
C ILE A 123 -2.76 -6.04 -4.72
N ARG A 124 -3.96 -5.47 -4.89
CA ARG A 124 -4.33 -4.70 -6.08
C ARG A 124 -3.39 -3.51 -6.29
N ALA A 125 -3.12 -2.80 -5.21
CA ALA A 125 -2.17 -1.72 -5.12
C ALA A 125 -0.76 -2.06 -5.61
N GLY A 126 -0.19 -3.16 -5.11
CA GLY A 126 1.11 -3.63 -5.57
C GLY A 126 1.10 -3.97 -7.06
N LEU A 127 0.02 -4.60 -7.54
CA LEU A 127 -0.12 -4.99 -8.94
C LEU A 127 -0.23 -3.78 -9.88
N LYS A 128 -1.14 -2.84 -9.60
CA LYS A 128 -1.58 -1.82 -10.56
C LYS A 128 -1.22 -0.38 -10.15
N GLY A 129 -1.02 -0.12 -8.86
CA GLY A 129 -0.94 1.24 -8.30
C GLY A 129 -2.28 1.71 -7.74
N PHE A 130 -2.40 3.00 -7.43
CA PHE A 130 -3.59 3.58 -6.79
C PHE A 130 -4.04 4.88 -7.43
N GLY A 131 -5.36 5.09 -7.40
CA GLY A 131 -5.97 6.40 -7.12
C GLY A 131 -5.70 7.49 -8.15
N ARG A 132 -5.47 7.15 -9.41
CA ARG A 132 -5.23 8.18 -10.45
C ARG A 132 -6.50 8.78 -11.03
N LYS A 133 -7.60 8.03 -11.07
CA LYS A 133 -8.92 8.53 -11.52
C LYS A 133 -10.04 7.88 -10.70
N ARG A 134 -11.27 8.35 -10.93
CA ARG A 134 -12.49 8.11 -10.13
C ARG A 134 -12.78 6.64 -9.78
N GLY A 135 -12.18 5.67 -10.47
CA GLY A 135 -12.41 4.25 -10.19
C GLY A 135 -11.16 3.38 -10.25
N MET A 136 -11.23 2.25 -9.53
CA MET A 136 -10.24 1.17 -9.51
C MET A 136 -9.90 0.58 -10.90
N GLY A 137 -10.75 0.77 -11.92
CA GLY A 137 -10.50 0.33 -13.29
C GLY A 137 -9.44 1.16 -14.02
N ASP A 138 -9.29 2.43 -13.66
CA ASP A 138 -8.40 3.37 -14.33
C ASP A 138 -6.92 3.08 -14.01
N ASP A 139 -6.64 2.56 -12.81
CA ASP A 139 -5.28 2.17 -12.39
C ASP A 139 -4.70 1.06 -13.28
N ALA A 140 -5.56 0.21 -13.86
CA ALA A 140 -5.12 -0.84 -14.80
C ALA A 140 -4.64 -0.25 -16.14
N ALA A 141 -5.34 0.76 -16.64
CA ALA A 141 -4.99 1.43 -17.90
C ALA A 141 -3.65 2.17 -17.76
N VAL A 142 -3.47 2.88 -16.65
CA VAL A 142 -2.21 3.56 -16.33
C VAL A 142 -1.06 2.57 -16.23
N HIS A 143 -1.27 1.43 -15.57
CA HIS A 143 -0.24 0.41 -15.48
C HIS A 143 0.15 -0.12 -16.86
N ALA A 144 -0.82 -0.33 -17.76
CA ALA A 144 -0.57 -0.76 -19.13
C ALA A 144 0.21 0.31 -19.94
N GLU A 145 -0.09 1.60 -19.77
CA GLU A 145 0.66 2.69 -20.40
C GLU A 145 2.12 2.73 -19.92
N ARG A 146 2.33 2.60 -18.61
CA ARG A 146 3.67 2.57 -18.01
C ARG A 146 4.45 1.33 -18.38
N ARG A 147 3.78 0.18 -18.46
CA ARG A 147 4.36 -1.07 -18.94
C ARG A 147 4.92 -0.90 -20.35
N LYS A 148 4.17 -0.26 -21.26
CA LYS A 148 4.64 0.08 -22.62
C LYS A 148 5.80 1.08 -22.59
N ARG A 149 5.71 2.16 -21.79
CA ARG A 149 6.73 3.21 -21.71
C ARG A 149 8.07 2.71 -21.18
N TYR A 150 8.05 1.90 -20.12
CA TYR A 150 9.25 1.40 -19.46
C TYR A 150 9.75 0.05 -20.01
N GLY A 151 8.96 -0.61 -20.88
CA GLY A 151 9.29 -1.91 -21.46
C GLY A 151 9.18 -3.06 -20.46
N TRP A 152 8.27 -2.95 -19.48
CA TRP A 152 8.04 -4.03 -18.53
C TRP A 152 7.32 -5.20 -19.22
N TRP A 153 7.77 -6.41 -18.95
CA TRP A 153 7.20 -7.63 -19.53
C TRP A 153 6.09 -8.25 -18.68
N PHE A 154 5.82 -7.68 -17.50
CA PHE A 154 4.83 -8.14 -16.52
C PHE A 154 3.82 -7.04 -16.21
#